data_AF-A0A1V6A7M6-F1
#
_entry.id   AF-A0A1V6A7M6-F1
#
_cell.length_a   1.000
_cell.length_b   1.000
_cell.length_c   1.000
_cell.angle_alpha   90.00
_cell.angle_beta   90.00
_cell.angle_gamma   90.00
#
_symmetry.space_group_name_H-M   'P 1'
#
loop_
_entity.id
_entity.type
_entity.pdbx_description
1 polymer ?
#
loop_
_entity_poly.entity_id
_entity_poly.type
_entity_poly.pdbx_seq_one_letter_code
_entity_poly.pdbx_strand_id
1 'polypeptide(L)'
;MADTWYPVIDYGRCTECGLCVSRCPHCVFDRGKAPVPVVRLPGRCIDHCHGCGNRCPAGAITYVGDDTGWTPPGRKGSAVEAPAPCGCSVQNGKEALVEFLYLDLETCDRCVATASILDEVMAVLSPALVTAGYDVEYMKTKIESPEQAERYRFLSSPTIRVNGRDICSSLKEDVCYSCGCISGEAVLCRRFTHELGDFEVPPKEVLAEAVMKAILGPARDGCSCEGGYRLPENLKAFFEGVERKKAGTSKGEG
;
A
#
# COMPACT_ATOMS: atom_id res chain seq x y z
N MET A 1 2.58 -21.85 34.62
CA MET A 1 1.30 -21.27 34.15
C MET A 1 1.15 -19.99 34.92
N ALA A 2 0.89 -18.89 34.23
CA ALA A 2 0.89 -17.56 34.82
C ALA A 2 -0.53 -16.98 34.78
N ASP A 3 -1.01 -16.48 35.91
CA ASP A 3 -2.34 -15.84 36.01
C ASP A 3 -2.31 -14.39 35.49
N THR A 4 -1.12 -13.80 35.34
CA THR A 4 -0.92 -12.40 34.96
C THR A 4 -0.15 -12.21 33.65
N TRP A 5 0.30 -13.28 33.00
CA TRP A 5 1.09 -13.23 31.77
C TRP A 5 0.34 -13.84 30.59
N TYR A 6 -0.06 -13.02 29.61
CA TYR A 6 -0.70 -13.49 28.39
C TYR A 6 -0.54 -12.50 27.23
N PRO A 7 -0.54 -13.00 25.96
CA PRO A 7 -0.36 -12.16 24.80
C PRO A 7 -1.60 -11.28 24.54
N VAL A 8 -1.36 -10.02 24.16
CA VAL A 8 -2.33 -9.06 23.65
C VAL A 8 -1.97 -8.77 22.20
N ILE A 9 -2.98 -8.84 21.32
CA ILE A 9 -2.79 -8.69 19.88
C ILE A 9 -3.31 -7.33 19.45
N ASP A 10 -2.47 -6.59 18.75
CA ASP A 10 -2.85 -5.41 17.99
C ASP A 10 -3.39 -5.84 16.63
N TYR A 11 -4.72 -5.94 16.52
CA TYR A 11 -5.38 -6.36 15.28
C TYR A 11 -5.20 -5.36 14.13
N GLY A 12 -4.91 -4.08 14.40
CA GLY A 12 -4.60 -3.11 13.36
C GLY A 12 -3.23 -3.34 12.71
N ARG A 13 -2.31 -4.00 13.42
CA ARG A 13 -1.00 -4.40 12.90
C ARG A 13 -0.93 -5.86 12.47
N CYS A 14 -1.87 -6.70 12.90
CA CYS A 14 -1.84 -8.12 12.61
C CYS A 14 -2.12 -8.38 11.12
N THR A 15 -1.18 -9.02 10.43
CA THR A 15 -1.36 -9.45 9.02
C THR A 15 -2.06 -10.80 8.89
N GLU A 16 -2.62 -11.32 9.98
CA GLU A 16 -3.31 -12.62 10.03
C GLU A 16 -2.47 -13.78 9.47
N CYS A 17 -1.15 -13.74 9.63
CA CYS A 17 -0.23 -14.75 9.09
C CYS A 17 -0.29 -16.13 9.79
N GLY A 18 -1.00 -16.27 10.92
CA GLY A 18 -1.19 -17.54 11.63
C GLY A 18 0.05 -18.15 12.30
N LEU A 19 1.23 -17.51 12.27
CA LEU A 19 2.47 -18.04 12.85
C LEU A 19 2.41 -18.22 14.37
N CYS A 20 1.80 -17.26 15.07
CA CYS A 20 1.61 -17.33 16.52
C CYS A 20 0.67 -18.47 16.94
N VAL A 21 -0.39 -18.72 16.17
CA VAL A 21 -1.36 -19.80 16.41
C VAL A 21 -0.73 -21.18 16.14
N SER A 22 0.02 -21.31 15.04
CA SER A 22 0.63 -22.58 14.62
C SER A 22 1.85 -23.00 15.45
N ARG A 23 2.59 -22.04 16.02
CA ARG A 23 3.87 -22.29 16.72
C ARG A 23 3.79 -22.08 18.23
N CYS A 24 2.59 -22.02 18.81
CA CYS A 24 2.39 -22.02 20.26
C CYS A 24 2.18 -23.46 20.77
N PRO A 25 3.16 -24.09 21.43
CA PRO A 25 3.01 -25.46 21.93
C PRO A 25 2.04 -25.58 23.12
N HIS A 26 1.66 -24.44 23.72
CA HIS A 26 0.79 -24.39 24.89
C HIS A 26 -0.68 -24.12 24.55
N CYS A 27 -1.03 -24.04 23.25
CA CYS A 27 -2.40 -23.83 22.77
C CYS A 27 -3.14 -22.66 23.45
N VAL A 28 -2.44 -21.52 23.58
CA VAL A 28 -3.01 -20.26 24.11
C VAL A 28 -4.05 -19.68 23.15
N PHE A 29 -3.84 -19.86 21.84
CA PHE A 29 -4.71 -19.39 20.77
C PHE A 29 -5.77 -20.42 20.35
N ASP A 30 -6.91 -19.93 19.86
CA ASP A 30 -7.95 -20.75 19.24
C ASP A 30 -7.54 -21.22 17.85
N ARG A 31 -7.24 -22.51 17.71
CA ARG A 31 -6.87 -23.09 16.42
C ARG A 31 -8.04 -23.14 15.44
N GLY A 32 -9.29 -23.11 15.92
CA GLY A 32 -10.47 -23.08 15.06
C GLY A 32 -10.70 -21.72 14.38
N LYS A 33 -10.05 -20.67 14.89
CA LYS A 33 -10.09 -19.32 14.31
C LYS A 33 -8.84 -18.97 13.50
N ALA A 34 -7.91 -19.92 13.33
CA ALA A 34 -6.75 -19.73 12.50
C ALA A 34 -7.17 -19.33 11.07
N PRO A 35 -6.48 -18.37 10.43
CA PRO A 35 -5.18 -17.83 10.83
C PRO A 35 -5.25 -16.58 11.75
N VAL A 36 -6.46 -16.13 12.12
CA VAL A 36 -6.68 -15.00 13.03
C VAL A 36 -6.32 -15.39 14.46
N PRO A 37 -5.37 -14.69 15.12
CA PRO A 37 -4.92 -15.04 16.45
C PRO A 37 -5.91 -14.56 17.53
N VAL A 38 -6.84 -15.43 17.90
CA VAL A 38 -7.75 -15.21 19.03
C VAL A 38 -7.23 -15.96 20.26
N VAL A 39 -6.95 -15.24 21.34
CA VAL A 39 -6.51 -15.86 22.60
C VAL A 39 -7.71 -16.52 23.28
N ARG A 40 -7.64 -17.84 23.47
CA ARG A 40 -8.71 -18.64 24.08
C ARG A 40 -8.38 -19.05 25.51
N LEU A 41 -7.11 -19.36 25.78
CA LEU A 41 -6.64 -19.91 27.05
C LEU A 41 -5.44 -19.10 27.57
N PRO A 42 -5.64 -17.87 28.07
CA PRO A 42 -4.55 -16.99 28.50
C PRO A 42 -3.66 -17.62 29.58
N GLY A 43 -4.23 -18.31 30.57
CA GLY A 43 -3.49 -18.97 31.65
C GLY A 43 -2.61 -20.17 31.23
N ARG A 44 -2.67 -20.59 29.95
CA ARG A 44 -1.73 -21.58 29.41
C ARG A 44 -0.42 -20.96 28.94
N CYS A 45 -0.31 -19.63 28.92
CA CYS A 45 0.97 -18.99 28.68
C CYS A 45 1.95 -19.34 29.82
N ILE A 46 3.20 -19.59 29.43
CA ILE A 46 4.29 -19.74 30.38
C ILE A 46 4.74 -18.33 30.77
N ASP A 47 5.04 -18.12 32.04
CA ASP A 47 5.53 -16.86 32.57
C ASP A 47 6.78 -16.42 31.80
N HIS A 48 6.85 -15.13 31.47
CA HIS A 48 7.94 -14.53 30.68
C HIS A 48 8.19 -15.14 29.29
N CYS A 49 7.21 -15.86 28.73
CA CYS A 49 7.33 -16.44 27.38
C CYS A 49 6.95 -15.43 26.30
N HIS A 50 7.93 -15.03 25.48
CA HIS A 50 7.71 -14.14 24.33
C HIS A 50 7.58 -14.86 22.98
N GLY A 51 7.47 -16.19 22.97
CA GLY A 51 7.62 -17.01 21.77
C GLY A 51 6.73 -16.62 20.58
N CYS A 52 5.47 -16.23 20.83
CA CYS A 52 4.57 -15.82 19.75
C CYS A 52 4.88 -14.41 19.22
N GLY A 53 5.26 -13.49 20.10
CA GLY A 53 5.71 -12.14 19.76
C GLY A 53 7.05 -12.11 19.02
N ASN A 54 8.01 -12.95 19.42
CA ASN A 54 9.31 -13.10 18.73
C ASN A 54 9.17 -13.60 17.28
N ARG A 55 8.09 -14.32 17.00
CA ARG A 55 7.79 -14.87 15.67
C ARG A 55 6.77 -14.04 14.89
N CYS A 56 6.29 -12.95 15.45
CA CYS A 56 5.32 -12.09 14.79
C CYS A 56 6.05 -11.10 13.85
N PRO A 57 5.92 -11.25 12.52
CA PRO A 57 6.64 -10.40 11.57
C PRO A 57 6.19 -8.93 11.66
N ALA A 58 4.92 -8.69 12.00
CA ALA A 58 4.38 -7.35 12.16
C ALA A 58 4.63 -6.72 13.55
N GLY A 59 5.28 -7.46 14.46
CA GLY A 59 5.48 -7.00 15.84
C GLY A 59 4.18 -6.68 16.59
N ALA A 60 3.07 -7.32 16.19
CA ALA A 60 1.71 -7.00 16.64
C ALA A 60 1.32 -7.60 18.00
N ILE A 61 2.27 -8.20 18.75
CA ILE A 61 1.97 -8.92 20.00
C ILE A 61 2.78 -8.31 21.14
N THR A 62 2.07 -7.92 22.21
CA THR A 62 2.62 -7.53 23.52
C THR A 62 2.10 -8.46 24.61
N TYR A 63 2.55 -8.32 25.86
CA TYR A 63 2.12 -9.17 26.96
C TYR A 63 1.66 -8.32 28.15
N VAL A 64 0.58 -8.74 28.80
CA VAL A 64 0.18 -8.17 30.09
C VAL A 64 1.17 -8.64 31.15
N GLY A 65 1.56 -7.75 32.05
CA GLY A 65 2.50 -8.07 33.14
C GLY A 65 3.96 -8.18 32.71
N ASP A 66 4.32 -7.74 31.50
CA ASP A 66 5.70 -7.77 31.02
C ASP A 66 6.59 -6.77 31.77
N ASP A 67 7.53 -7.31 32.54
CA ASP A 67 8.53 -6.57 33.32
C ASP A 67 9.97 -6.83 32.84
N THR A 68 10.16 -7.56 31.73
CA THR A 68 11.51 -7.93 31.24
C THR A 68 12.15 -6.87 30.35
N GLY A 69 11.43 -5.78 30.06
CA GLY A 69 11.84 -4.79 29.06
C GLY A 69 11.87 -5.32 27.63
N TRP A 70 11.21 -6.46 27.37
CA TRP A 70 11.15 -7.02 26.02
C TRP A 70 10.26 -6.17 25.12
N THR A 71 10.70 -5.99 23.87
CA THR A 71 9.93 -5.31 22.84
C THR A 71 9.77 -6.22 21.62
N PRO A 72 8.62 -6.19 20.94
CA PRO A 72 8.40 -7.05 19.80
C PRO A 72 9.38 -6.70 18.66
N PRO A 73 10.16 -7.67 18.17
CA PRO A 73 11.23 -7.41 17.20
C PRO A 73 10.72 -6.92 15.84
N GLY A 74 9.46 -7.22 15.49
CA GLY A 74 8.80 -6.69 14.30
C GLY A 74 8.31 -5.24 14.42
N ARG A 75 8.49 -4.59 15.58
CA ARG A 75 8.06 -3.20 15.81
C ARG A 75 9.17 -2.26 15.33
N LYS A 76 9.14 -1.84 14.06
CA LYS A 76 10.02 -0.76 13.57
C LYS A 76 9.65 0.55 14.30
N GLY A 77 10.44 0.93 15.33
CA GLY A 77 10.29 2.18 16.08
C GLY A 77 11.05 2.30 17.42
N SER A 78 12.34 2.67 17.34
CA SER A 78 13.21 3.44 18.27
C SER A 78 13.83 2.88 19.59
N ALA A 79 15.18 3.04 19.68
CA ALA A 79 16.10 3.26 20.84
C ALA A 79 16.72 2.02 21.58
N VAL A 80 18.03 1.81 21.88
CA VAL A 80 19.38 2.43 21.69
C VAL A 80 20.51 1.34 21.88
N GLU A 81 21.71 1.57 21.31
CA GLU A 81 23.06 0.88 21.26
C GLU A 81 23.52 -0.09 22.41
N ALA A 82 24.09 -1.31 22.19
CA ALA A 82 25.40 -1.83 21.64
C ALA A 82 26.44 -2.18 22.77
N PRO A 83 27.41 -3.17 22.66
CA PRO A 83 28.34 -3.36 21.51
C PRO A 83 28.85 -4.79 21.09
N ALA A 84 29.12 -4.91 19.77
CA ALA A 84 30.22 -5.54 18.97
C ALA A 84 30.65 -7.04 19.11
N PRO A 85 31.40 -7.67 18.13
CA PRO A 85 31.84 -7.24 16.78
C PRO A 85 31.66 -8.30 15.65
N CYS A 86 31.15 -7.90 14.48
CA CYS A 86 31.63 -8.45 13.20
C CYS A 86 31.23 -7.51 12.06
N GLY A 87 32.24 -7.07 11.30
CA GLY A 87 32.09 -6.12 10.21
C GLY A 87 31.38 -6.74 9.02
N CYS A 88 30.08 -6.51 8.93
CA CYS A 88 29.37 -6.40 7.66
C CYS A 88 28.53 -5.13 7.77
N SER A 89 28.82 -4.15 6.92
CA SER A 89 28.02 -2.94 6.79
C SER A 89 26.58 -3.34 6.49
N VAL A 90 25.68 -3.11 7.45
CA VAL A 90 24.24 -3.12 7.20
C VAL A 90 24.00 -1.98 6.22
N GLN A 91 23.92 -2.33 4.94
CA GLN A 91 23.44 -1.41 3.93
C GLN A 91 22.01 -1.07 4.34
N ASN A 92 21.77 0.19 4.67
CA ASN A 92 20.42 0.72 4.77
C ASN A 92 19.72 0.35 3.45
N GLY A 93 18.70 -0.51 3.50
CA GLY A 93 18.04 -1.02 2.30
C GLY A 93 17.56 0.15 1.44
N LYS A 94 17.63 0.01 0.12
CA LYS A 94 17.14 1.06 -0.78
C LYS A 94 15.62 1.08 -0.70
N GLU A 95 15.00 2.20 -0.34
CA GLU A 95 13.54 2.30 -0.30
C GLU A 95 12.95 2.41 -1.71
N ALA A 96 11.89 1.65 -1.97
CA ALA A 96 11.12 1.70 -3.22
C ALA A 96 9.63 1.79 -2.88
N LEU A 97 9.07 2.99 -2.97
CA LEU A 97 7.66 3.26 -2.79
C LEU A 97 6.95 3.25 -4.16
N VAL A 98 6.01 2.33 -4.36
CA VAL A 98 5.14 2.26 -5.54
C VAL A 98 3.74 2.73 -5.15
N GLU A 99 3.25 3.78 -5.80
CA GLU A 99 1.95 4.37 -5.53
C GLU A 99 1.03 4.23 -6.73
N PHE A 100 -0.21 3.80 -6.48
CA PHE A 100 -1.28 3.79 -7.47
C PHE A 100 -2.37 4.78 -7.05
N LEU A 101 -2.49 5.89 -7.77
CA LEU A 101 -3.48 6.94 -7.54
C LEU A 101 -4.63 6.79 -8.53
N TYR A 102 -5.87 6.80 -8.05
CA TYR A 102 -7.04 6.49 -8.88
C TYR A 102 -8.29 7.24 -8.42
N LEU A 103 -9.27 7.38 -9.32
CA LEU A 103 -10.58 7.95 -8.99
C LEU A 103 -11.58 6.91 -8.48
N ASP A 104 -11.60 5.73 -9.11
CA ASP A 104 -12.60 4.71 -8.82
C ASP A 104 -12.09 3.29 -9.13
N LEU A 105 -12.35 2.32 -8.26
CA LEU A 105 -12.00 0.90 -8.44
C LEU A 105 -13.23 -0.03 -8.38
N GLU A 106 -14.42 0.52 -8.56
CA GLU A 106 -15.66 -0.26 -8.50
C GLU A 106 -16.37 -0.28 -9.86
N THR A 107 -16.40 0.87 -10.54
CA THR A 107 -17.14 1.12 -11.78
C THR A 107 -16.22 1.42 -12.96
N CYS A 108 -15.04 1.98 -12.73
CA CYS A 108 -14.13 2.36 -13.81
C CYS A 108 -13.25 1.21 -14.31
N ASP A 109 -13.62 0.60 -15.45
CA ASP A 109 -12.91 -0.53 -16.05
C ASP A 109 -11.40 -0.29 -16.24
N ARG A 110 -11.02 0.93 -16.68
CA ARG A 110 -9.61 1.28 -16.89
C ARG A 110 -8.82 1.28 -15.58
N CYS A 111 -9.39 1.81 -14.51
CA CYS A 111 -8.74 1.83 -13.20
C CYS A 111 -8.70 0.43 -12.59
N VAL A 112 -9.81 -0.32 -12.66
CA VAL A 112 -9.92 -1.69 -12.14
C VAL A 112 -8.92 -2.62 -12.84
N ALA A 113 -8.91 -2.62 -14.16
CA ALA A 113 -8.01 -3.49 -14.92
C ALA A 113 -6.54 -3.13 -14.70
N THR A 114 -6.20 -1.83 -14.69
CA THR A 114 -4.82 -1.39 -14.42
C THR A 114 -4.38 -1.77 -13.00
N ALA A 115 -5.26 -1.63 -12.00
CA ALA A 115 -4.96 -2.03 -10.62
C ALA A 115 -4.72 -3.54 -10.50
N SER A 116 -5.57 -4.37 -11.14
CA SER A 116 -5.40 -5.83 -11.14
C SER A 116 -4.09 -6.25 -11.78
N ILE A 117 -3.74 -5.68 -12.93
CA ILE A 117 -2.47 -5.98 -13.60
C ILE A 117 -1.29 -5.52 -12.75
N LEU A 118 -1.38 -4.36 -12.12
CA LEU A 118 -0.33 -3.86 -11.23
C LEU A 118 -0.17 -4.75 -9.98
N ASP A 119 -1.25 -5.27 -9.40
CA ASP A 119 -1.21 -6.22 -8.29
C ASP A 119 -0.42 -7.48 -8.66
N GLU A 120 -0.70 -8.05 -9.84
CA GLU A 120 0.01 -9.22 -10.37
C GLU A 120 1.51 -8.91 -10.58
N VAL A 121 1.82 -7.73 -11.13
CA VAL A 121 3.20 -7.29 -11.34
C VAL A 121 3.93 -7.14 -10.00
N MET A 122 3.33 -6.48 -9.01
CA MET A 122 3.95 -6.27 -7.70
C MET A 122 4.11 -7.59 -6.92
N ALA A 123 3.18 -8.53 -7.06
CA ALA A 123 3.31 -9.87 -6.47
C ALA A 123 4.57 -10.61 -6.96
N VAL A 124 5.00 -10.35 -8.21
CA VAL A 124 6.23 -10.94 -8.79
C VAL A 124 7.47 -10.09 -8.50
N LEU A 125 7.37 -8.77 -8.60
CA LEU A 125 8.52 -7.88 -8.45
C LEU A 125 8.95 -7.68 -7.00
N SER A 126 8.02 -7.60 -6.04
CA SER A 126 8.37 -7.33 -4.64
C SER A 126 9.36 -8.35 -4.06
N PRO A 127 9.18 -9.68 -4.23
CA PRO A 127 10.16 -10.66 -3.76
C PRO A 127 11.55 -10.49 -4.42
N ALA A 128 11.58 -10.17 -5.72
CA ALA A 128 12.82 -9.98 -6.46
C ALA A 128 13.58 -8.72 -5.98
N LEU A 129 12.86 -7.64 -5.72
CA LEU A 129 13.40 -6.37 -5.23
C LEU A 129 13.90 -6.49 -3.78
N VAL A 130 13.16 -7.19 -2.91
CA VAL A 130 13.61 -7.50 -1.55
C VAL A 130 14.91 -8.32 -1.58
N THR A 131 15.00 -9.29 -2.48
CA THR A 131 16.23 -10.07 -2.69
C THR A 131 17.39 -9.18 -3.18
N ALA A 132 17.09 -8.15 -3.97
CA ALA A 132 18.06 -7.14 -4.40
C ALA A 132 18.40 -6.09 -3.32
N GLY A 133 17.87 -6.23 -2.10
CA GLY A 133 18.15 -5.33 -0.97
C GLY A 133 17.29 -4.07 -0.92
N TYR A 134 16.13 -4.06 -1.58
CA TYR A 134 15.15 -2.98 -1.49
C TYR A 134 14.11 -3.23 -0.38
N ASP A 135 13.69 -2.18 0.32
CA ASP A 135 12.47 -2.20 1.12
C ASP A 135 11.33 -1.65 0.24
N VAL A 136 10.41 -2.53 -0.17
CA VAL A 136 9.37 -2.20 -1.15
C VAL A 136 8.04 -1.94 -0.45
N GLU A 137 7.49 -0.76 -0.63
CA GLU A 137 6.15 -0.40 -0.20
C GLU A 137 5.25 -0.23 -1.42
N TYR A 138 4.04 -0.81 -1.38
CA TYR A 138 3.06 -0.66 -2.44
C TYR A 138 1.73 -0.19 -1.85
N MET A 139 1.25 0.96 -2.30
CA MET A 139 0.02 1.56 -1.78
C MET A 139 -0.92 2.04 -2.90
N LYS A 140 -2.23 1.94 -2.63
CA LYS A 140 -3.29 2.44 -3.50
C LYS A 140 -4.01 3.58 -2.80
N THR A 141 -4.10 4.74 -3.45
CA THR A 141 -4.73 5.94 -2.92
C THR A 141 -5.88 6.37 -3.82
N LYS A 142 -7.12 6.29 -3.32
CA LYS A 142 -8.29 6.85 -3.99
C LYS A 142 -8.27 8.37 -3.83
N ILE A 143 -8.43 9.12 -4.91
CA ILE A 143 -8.54 10.57 -4.91
C ILE A 143 -10.02 10.95 -4.96
N GLU A 144 -10.56 11.36 -3.83
CA GLU A 144 -12.00 11.57 -3.65
C GLU A 144 -12.41 13.05 -3.74
N SER A 145 -11.45 13.97 -3.68
CA SER A 145 -11.73 15.41 -3.69
C SER A 145 -10.67 16.23 -4.44
N PRO A 146 -11.03 17.47 -4.87
CA PRO A 146 -10.09 18.46 -5.41
C PRO A 146 -8.88 18.74 -4.52
N GLU A 147 -9.10 18.86 -3.21
CA GLU A 147 -8.05 19.15 -2.21
C GLU A 147 -7.06 17.98 -2.11
N GLN A 148 -7.59 16.74 -2.20
CA GLN A 148 -6.75 15.56 -2.25
C GLN A 148 -5.95 15.50 -3.55
N ALA A 149 -6.57 15.82 -4.70
CA ALA A 149 -5.86 15.88 -5.97
C ALA A 149 -4.70 16.89 -5.92
N GLU A 150 -4.88 18.05 -5.28
CA GLU A 150 -3.83 19.03 -5.04
C GLU A 150 -2.72 18.51 -4.13
N ARG A 151 -3.07 17.92 -2.98
CA ARG A 151 -2.11 17.34 -2.04
C ARG A 151 -1.19 16.32 -2.70
N TYR A 152 -1.75 15.48 -3.59
CA TYR A 152 -1.00 14.46 -4.30
C TYR A 152 -0.47 14.93 -5.67
N ARG A 153 -0.69 16.19 -6.06
CA ARG A 153 -0.39 16.72 -7.40
C ARG A 153 -0.87 15.78 -8.52
N PHE A 154 -2.08 15.24 -8.36
CA PHE A 154 -2.67 14.22 -9.22
C PHE A 154 -3.17 14.85 -10.51
N LEU A 155 -2.63 14.44 -11.66
CA LEU A 155 -3.00 15.05 -12.94
C LEU A 155 -4.13 14.29 -13.65
N SER A 156 -4.12 12.96 -13.58
CA SER A 156 -5.07 12.14 -14.32
C SER A 156 -5.13 10.72 -13.76
N SER A 157 -6.30 10.09 -13.88
CA SER A 157 -6.53 8.72 -13.41
C SER A 157 -6.38 7.70 -14.54
N PRO A 158 -5.92 6.48 -14.25
CA PRO A 158 -5.12 6.11 -13.07
C PRO A 158 -3.66 6.59 -13.23
N THR A 159 -2.93 6.85 -12.14
CA THR A 159 -1.51 7.23 -12.15
C THR A 159 -0.68 6.26 -11.32
N ILE A 160 0.46 5.82 -11.86
CA ILE A 160 1.41 4.96 -11.15
C ILE A 160 2.71 5.75 -10.94
N ARG A 161 3.19 5.79 -9.70
CA ARG A 161 4.46 6.43 -9.35
C ARG A 161 5.38 5.46 -8.64
N VAL A 162 6.68 5.69 -8.81
CA VAL A 162 7.74 5.02 -8.09
C VAL A 162 8.62 6.11 -7.48
N ASN A 163 8.76 6.12 -6.15
CA ASN A 163 9.50 7.13 -5.39
C ASN A 163 9.08 8.56 -5.77
N GLY A 164 7.76 8.78 -5.84
CA GLY A 164 7.16 10.07 -6.23
C GLY A 164 7.27 10.42 -7.73
N ARG A 165 7.97 9.61 -8.52
CA ARG A 165 8.14 9.83 -9.96
C ARG A 165 7.14 9.01 -10.77
N ASP A 166 6.45 9.67 -11.67
CA ASP A 166 5.53 9.02 -12.60
C ASP A 166 6.27 8.05 -13.54
N ILE A 167 5.72 6.85 -13.74
CA ILE A 167 6.31 5.82 -14.63
C ILE A 167 6.15 6.15 -16.11
N CYS A 168 5.18 6.98 -16.52
CA CYS A 168 5.12 7.44 -17.92
C CYS A 168 5.94 8.70 -18.13
N SER A 169 6.53 8.80 -19.33
CA SER A 169 7.33 9.94 -19.75
C SER A 169 6.49 11.17 -20.15
N SER A 170 5.24 10.95 -20.58
CA SER A 170 4.34 12.01 -21.05
C SER A 170 2.90 11.70 -20.68
N LEU A 171 2.15 12.75 -20.28
CA LEU A 171 0.72 12.67 -20.03
C LEU A 171 -0.03 12.74 -21.36
N LYS A 172 -0.73 11.66 -21.71
CA LYS A 172 -1.76 11.63 -22.75
C LYS A 172 -3.08 11.26 -22.10
N GLU A 173 -4.17 11.80 -22.63
CA GLU A 173 -5.51 11.58 -22.09
C GLU A 173 -6.49 11.36 -23.22
N ASP A 174 -7.53 10.58 -22.93
CA ASP A 174 -8.62 10.29 -23.84
C ASP A 174 -9.90 10.03 -23.05
N VAL A 175 -11.05 10.16 -23.72
CA VAL A 175 -12.37 10.04 -23.10
C VAL A 175 -12.51 8.69 -22.40
N CYS A 176 -12.87 8.74 -21.12
CA CYS A 176 -13.21 7.55 -20.36
C CYS A 176 -14.72 7.47 -20.17
N TYR A 177 -15.32 6.48 -20.83
CA TYR A 177 -16.75 6.26 -20.72
C TYR A 177 -17.18 5.96 -19.29
N SER A 178 -16.45 5.08 -18.58
CA SER A 178 -16.79 4.69 -17.21
C SER A 178 -16.71 5.86 -16.22
N CYS A 179 -15.65 6.70 -16.29
CA CYS A 179 -15.58 7.93 -15.49
C CYS A 179 -16.66 8.94 -15.86
N GLY A 180 -17.06 9.01 -17.13
CA GLY A 180 -18.19 9.84 -17.54
C GLY A 180 -19.53 9.31 -17.06
N CYS A 181 -19.71 7.99 -16.96
CA CYS A 181 -20.87 7.39 -16.31
C CYS A 181 -20.91 7.72 -14.81
N ILE A 182 -19.75 7.77 -14.14
CA ILE A 182 -19.65 8.14 -12.72
C ILE A 182 -20.01 9.62 -12.53
N SER A 183 -19.35 10.54 -13.25
CA SER A 183 -19.54 11.99 -13.06
C SER A 183 -20.78 12.55 -13.77
N GLY A 184 -21.26 11.91 -14.84
CA GLY A 184 -22.26 12.48 -15.74
C GLY A 184 -21.71 13.49 -16.76
N GLU A 185 -20.38 13.63 -16.85
CA GLU A 185 -19.70 14.55 -17.76
C GLU A 185 -18.68 13.82 -18.63
N ALA A 186 -18.25 14.42 -19.74
CA ALA A 186 -17.13 13.86 -20.51
C ALA A 186 -15.81 14.05 -19.73
N VAL A 187 -15.23 12.95 -19.23
CA VAL A 187 -13.99 12.98 -18.44
C VAL A 187 -12.85 12.37 -19.26
N LEU A 188 -11.74 13.11 -19.35
CA LEU A 188 -10.51 12.64 -19.99
C LEU A 188 -9.65 11.92 -18.95
N CYS A 189 -9.35 10.65 -19.20
CA CYS A 189 -8.49 9.85 -18.33
C CYS A 189 -7.22 9.41 -19.05
N ARG A 190 -6.21 9.09 -18.24
CA ARG A 190 -4.84 8.86 -18.64
C ARG A 190 -4.66 7.66 -19.56
N ARG A 191 -3.93 7.87 -20.65
CA ARG A 191 -3.32 6.81 -21.45
C ARG A 191 -1.86 6.61 -21.05
N PHE A 192 -1.45 5.35 -20.94
CA PHE A 192 -0.10 4.96 -20.61
C PHE A 192 0.75 4.97 -21.88
N THR A 193 1.73 5.86 -21.90
CA THR A 193 2.68 5.98 -23.00
C THR A 193 3.89 5.08 -22.75
N HIS A 194 4.21 4.22 -23.72
CA HIS A 194 5.36 3.34 -23.69
C HIS A 194 6.04 3.27 -25.07
N GLU A 195 7.26 2.74 -25.13
CA GLU A 195 7.99 2.51 -26.38
C GLU A 195 7.20 1.62 -27.36
N LEU A 196 6.37 0.72 -26.82
CA LEU A 196 5.51 -0.20 -27.58
C LEU A 196 4.20 0.43 -28.08
N GLY A 197 3.86 1.65 -27.64
CA GLY A 197 2.62 2.34 -28.01
C GLY A 197 1.88 2.96 -26.82
N ASP A 198 0.67 3.46 -27.11
CA ASP A 198 -0.20 4.11 -26.14
C ASP A 198 -1.36 3.19 -25.73
N PHE A 199 -1.47 2.90 -24.43
CA PHE A 199 -2.46 1.96 -23.90
C PHE A 199 -3.47 2.66 -22.99
N GLU A 200 -4.75 2.25 -23.05
CA GLU A 200 -5.73 2.64 -22.03
C GLU A 200 -5.54 1.85 -20.74
N VAL A 201 -5.24 0.55 -20.89
CA VAL A 201 -4.86 -0.37 -19.84
C VAL A 201 -3.53 -0.99 -20.27
N PRO A 202 -2.41 -0.70 -19.59
CA PRO A 202 -1.11 -1.18 -19.98
C PRO A 202 -0.99 -2.68 -19.68
N PRO A 203 -0.44 -3.49 -20.61
CA PRO A 203 -0.23 -4.92 -20.36
C PRO A 203 0.84 -5.15 -19.29
N LYS A 204 0.85 -6.34 -18.69
CA LYS A 204 1.71 -6.69 -17.55
C LYS A 204 3.20 -6.48 -17.84
N GLU A 205 3.65 -6.75 -19.06
CA GLU A 205 5.05 -6.63 -19.46
C GLU A 205 5.48 -5.16 -19.46
N VAL A 206 4.62 -4.27 -19.97
CA VAL A 206 4.85 -2.83 -20.01
C VAL A 206 4.90 -2.25 -18.60
N LEU A 207 3.98 -2.65 -17.71
CA LEU A 207 4.00 -2.20 -16.32
C LEU A 207 5.22 -2.72 -15.56
N ALA A 208 5.54 -4.00 -15.70
CA ALA A 208 6.71 -4.59 -15.03
C ALA A 208 8.01 -3.90 -15.46
N GLU A 209 8.19 -3.68 -16.77
CA GLU A 209 9.35 -2.98 -17.30
C GLU A 209 9.41 -1.53 -16.80
N ALA A 210 8.29 -0.80 -16.84
CA ALA A 210 8.26 0.60 -16.41
C ALA A 210 8.56 0.76 -14.91
N VAL A 211 8.01 -0.10 -14.06
CA VAL A 211 8.31 -0.11 -12.61
C VAL A 211 9.77 -0.47 -12.37
N MET A 212 10.30 -1.51 -13.01
CA MET A 212 11.72 -1.88 -12.87
C MET A 212 12.66 -0.77 -13.35
N LYS A 213 12.38 -0.15 -14.50
CA LYS A 213 13.14 1.00 -15.02
C LYS A 213 13.10 2.19 -14.05
N ALA A 214 11.97 2.41 -13.36
CA ALA A 214 11.85 3.49 -12.41
C ALA A 214 12.62 3.23 -11.10
N ILE A 215 12.69 1.97 -10.64
CA ILE A 215 13.41 1.59 -9.40
C ILE A 215 14.92 1.44 -9.62
N LEU A 216 15.32 0.80 -10.72
CA LEU A 216 16.70 0.39 -11.01
C LEU A 216 17.41 1.32 -11.99
N GLY A 217 16.65 2.08 -12.79
CA GLY A 217 17.21 3.01 -13.75
C GLY A 217 17.99 4.15 -13.08
N PRO A 218 18.80 4.89 -13.85
CA PRO A 218 19.50 6.04 -13.31
C PRO A 218 18.49 7.00 -12.69
N ALA A 219 18.84 7.54 -11.52
CA ALA A 219 18.15 8.69 -10.95
C ALA A 219 18.25 9.82 -12.00
N ARG A 220 17.22 9.96 -12.83
CA ARG A 220 17.10 11.12 -13.71
C ARG A 220 16.82 12.27 -12.77
N ASP A 221 17.64 13.31 -12.83
CA ASP A 221 17.46 14.53 -12.05
C ASP A 221 15.98 14.90 -12.05
N GLY A 222 15.43 15.03 -10.84
CA GLY A 222 14.05 15.36 -10.62
C GLY A 222 13.72 16.58 -11.45
N CYS A 223 12.69 16.48 -12.30
CA CYS A 223 12.15 17.66 -12.92
C CYS A 223 11.48 18.45 -11.79
N SER A 224 12.24 19.36 -11.19
CA SER A 224 11.76 20.38 -10.26
C SER A 224 10.91 21.35 -11.05
N CYS A 225 9.67 20.95 -11.36
CA CYS A 225 8.68 21.89 -11.82
C CYS A 225 8.26 22.75 -10.62
N GLU A 226 8.95 23.89 -10.45
CA GLU A 226 8.59 25.07 -9.65
C GLU A 226 7.29 25.74 -10.13
N GLY A 227 6.43 25.01 -10.84
CA GLY A 227 5.06 25.40 -11.11
C GLY A 227 4.18 24.91 -9.97
N GLY A 228 3.50 25.82 -9.29
CA GLY A 228 2.42 25.46 -8.37
C GLY A 228 1.41 24.57 -9.09
N TYR A 229 1.01 23.47 -8.44
CA TYR A 229 -0.03 22.60 -8.98
C TYR A 229 -1.32 23.41 -9.19
N ARG A 230 -2.00 23.15 -10.30
CA ARG A 230 -3.36 23.63 -10.55
C ARG A 230 -4.21 22.43 -10.90
N LEU A 231 -5.39 22.35 -10.30
CA LEU A 231 -6.36 21.30 -10.59
C LEU A 231 -6.66 21.32 -12.11
N PRO A 232 -6.36 20.23 -12.85
CA PRO A 232 -6.59 20.22 -14.28
C PRO A 232 -8.07 20.06 -14.61
N GLU A 233 -8.45 20.47 -15.83
CA GLU A 233 -9.85 20.56 -16.26
C GLU A 233 -10.58 19.21 -16.25
N ASN A 234 -9.87 18.11 -16.54
CA ASN A 234 -10.42 16.75 -16.46
C ASN A 234 -10.95 16.42 -15.04
N LEU A 235 -10.19 16.77 -14.01
CA LEU A 235 -10.53 16.51 -12.61
C LEU A 235 -11.60 17.46 -12.12
N LYS A 236 -11.59 18.73 -12.55
CA LYS A 236 -12.70 19.67 -12.29
C LYS A 236 -14.01 19.10 -12.83
N ALA A 237 -14.04 18.71 -14.11
CA ALA A 237 -15.21 18.13 -14.74
C ALA A 237 -15.69 16.86 -14.02
N PHE A 238 -14.77 15.98 -13.59
CA PHE A 238 -15.10 14.79 -12.83
C PHE A 238 -15.74 15.12 -11.48
N PHE A 239 -15.08 15.92 -10.63
CA PHE A 239 -15.56 16.21 -9.28
C PHE A 239 -16.86 17.02 -9.29
N GLU A 240 -16.96 18.03 -10.14
CA GLU A 240 -18.19 18.81 -10.25
C GLU A 240 -19.38 17.97 -10.74
N GLY A 241 -19.14 17.04 -11.67
CA GLY A 241 -20.18 16.12 -12.15
C GLY A 241 -20.66 15.18 -11.04
N VAL A 242 -19.73 14.61 -10.27
CA VAL A 242 -20.05 13.76 -9.11
C VAL A 242 -20.90 14.52 -8.10
N GLU A 243 -20.52 15.76 -7.77
CA GLU A 243 -21.28 16.60 -6.82
C GLU A 243 -22.67 16.97 -7.36
N ARG A 244 -22.80 17.30 -8.66
CA ARG A 244 -24.11 17.56 -9.29
C ARG A 244 -25.03 16.34 -9.23
N LYS A 245 -24.52 15.14 -9.50
CA LYS A 245 -25.31 13.91 -9.39
C LYS A 245 -25.76 13.64 -7.97
N LYS A 246 -24.90 13.80 -6.97
CA LYS A 246 -25.27 13.66 -5.56
C LYS A 246 -26.36 14.65 -5.15
N ALA A 247 -26.28 15.90 -5.62
CA ALA A 247 -27.28 16.94 -5.34
C ALA A 247 -28.61 16.75 -6.10
N GLY A 248 -28.59 16.06 -7.24
CA GLY A 248 -29.80 15.71 -8.00
C GLY A 248 -30.60 14.57 -7.37
N THR A 249 -29.93 13.59 -6.75
CA THR A 249 -30.58 12.44 -6.11
C THR A 249 -31.33 12.81 -4.82
N SER A 250 -30.99 13.92 -4.16
CA SER A 250 -31.65 14.38 -2.93
C SER A 250 -32.94 15.18 -3.15
N LYS A 251 -33.38 15.39 -4.40
CA LYS A 251 -34.62 16.11 -4.76
C LYS A 251 -35.74 15.23 -5.35
N GLY A 252 -35.56 13.90 -5.36
CA GLY A 252 -36.43 12.95 -6.08
C GLY A 252 -37.26 12.00 -5.22
N GLU A 253 -37.44 12.25 -3.93
CA GLU A 253 -38.38 11.51 -3.07
C GLU A 253 -39.36 12.51 -2.43
N GLY A 254 -40.49 12.70 -3.09
CA GLY A 254 -41.62 13.52 -2.65
C GLY A 254 -42.88 13.15 -3.41
#